data_AF-A0A2I1F2G2-F1
#
_entry.id   AF-A0A2I1F2G2-F1
#
_cell.length_a   1.000
_cell.length_b   1.000
_cell.length_c   1.000
_cell.angle_alpha   90.00
_cell.angle_beta   90.00
_cell.angle_gamma   90.00
#
_symmetry.space_group_name_H-M   'P 1'
#
loop_
_entity.id
_entity.type
_entity.pdbx_description
1 polymer ?
#
loop_
_entity_poly.entity_id
_entity_poly.type
_entity_poly.pdbx_seq_one_letter_code
_entity_poly.pdbx_strand_id
1 'polypeptide(L)'
;MSNPFEYIRNRVQQHNINQLARICNQVSKKFSDMPAIVIQWNNGGFNDVPISPNNRNGIAGQNKNAIINFLTANGAVNYHDTVFLFRDGPALATCEHNLPQWVRHQTAIPDIMWMI
;
A
#
# COMPACT_ATOMS: atom_id res chain seq x y z
N MET A 1 -7.73 -10.31 31.77
CA MET A 1 -7.93 -11.15 30.58
C MET A 1 -7.97 -10.21 29.37
N SER A 2 -7.12 -10.43 28.36
CA SER A 2 -7.18 -9.64 27.12
C SER A 2 -8.52 -9.87 26.42
N ASN A 3 -9.11 -8.81 25.87
CA ASN A 3 -10.38 -8.91 25.16
C ASN A 3 -10.23 -9.91 24.00
N PRO A 4 -11.10 -10.94 23.89
CA PRO A 4 -11.00 -11.94 22.82
C PRO A 4 -11.08 -11.33 21.41
N PHE A 5 -11.80 -10.21 21.23
CA PHE A 5 -11.84 -9.50 19.96
C PHE A 5 -10.52 -8.80 19.63
N GLU A 6 -9.83 -8.24 20.64
CA GLU A 6 -8.49 -7.66 20.45
C GLU A 6 -7.47 -8.73 20.12
N TYR A 7 -7.53 -9.89 20.79
CA TYR A 7 -6.68 -11.03 20.50
C TYR A 7 -6.82 -11.49 19.05
N ILE A 8 -8.06 -11.66 18.57
CA ILE A 8 -8.34 -12.04 17.18
C ILE A 8 -7.82 -10.96 16.21
N ARG A 9 -8.11 -9.69 16.47
CA ARG A 9 -7.66 -8.56 15.63
C ARG A 9 -6.13 -8.56 15.47
N ASN A 10 -5.40 -8.70 16.58
CA ASN A 10 -3.95 -8.70 16.58
C ASN A 10 -3.37 -9.89 15.78
N ARG A 11 -3.98 -11.08 15.90
CA ARG A 11 -3.56 -12.27 15.13
C ARG A 11 -3.78 -12.10 13.63
N VAL A 12 -4.91 -11.51 13.23
CA VAL A 12 -5.21 -11.21 11.82
C VAL A 12 -4.21 -10.20 11.26
N GLN A 13 -3.92 -9.11 12.00
CA GLN A 13 -2.94 -8.13 11.58
C GLN A 13 -1.55 -8.74 11.42
N GLN A 14 -1.12 -9.57 12.38
CA GLN A 14 0.18 -10.24 12.32
C GLN A 14 0.27 -11.24 11.16
N HIS A 15 -0.83 -11.94 10.84
CA HIS A 15 -0.90 -12.81 9.67
C HIS A 15 -0.67 -12.01 8.37
N ASN A 16 -1.33 -10.86 8.22
CA ASN A 16 -1.20 -10.00 7.04
C ASN A 16 0.23 -9.47 6.89
N ILE A 17 0.86 -9.04 8.00
CA ILE A 17 2.27 -8.58 7.99
C ILE A 17 3.21 -9.71 7.56
N ASN A 18 3.00 -10.94 8.06
CA ASN A 18 3.82 -12.09 7.67
C ASN A 18 3.67 -12.45 6.20
N GLN A 19 2.47 -12.30 5.62
CA GLN A 19 2.28 -12.49 4.18
C GLN A 19 3.02 -11.43 3.37
N LEU A 20 2.91 -10.16 3.76
CA LEU A 20 3.63 -9.06 3.11
C LEU A 20 5.15 -9.29 3.13
N ALA A 21 5.70 -9.66 4.29
CA ALA A 21 7.12 -9.96 4.44
C ALA A 21 7.58 -11.10 3.52
N ARG A 22 6.76 -12.13 3.32
CA ARG A 22 7.06 -13.24 2.38
C ARG A 22 7.13 -12.75 0.94
N ILE A 23 6.18 -11.91 0.51
CA ILE A 23 6.16 -11.33 -0.84
C ILE A 23 7.40 -10.45 -1.02
N CYS A 24 7.70 -9.54 -0.09
CA CYS A 24 8.88 -8.69 -0.18
C CYS A 24 10.17 -9.51 -0.27
N ASN A 25 10.30 -10.60 0.50
CA ASN A 25 11.47 -11.48 0.44
C ASN A 25 11.57 -12.25 -0.89
N GLN A 26 10.44 -12.66 -1.48
CA GLN A 26 10.44 -13.29 -2.81
C GLN A 26 10.86 -12.29 -3.89
N VAL A 27 10.34 -11.06 -3.81
CA VAL A 27 10.67 -9.98 -4.74
C VAL A 27 12.13 -9.57 -4.62
N SER A 28 12.64 -9.32 -3.41
CA SER A 28 14.02 -8.88 -3.19
C SER A 28 15.04 -9.92 -3.65
N LYS A 29 14.74 -11.21 -3.51
CA LYS A 29 15.58 -12.29 -4.05
C LYS A 29 15.58 -12.35 -5.58
N LYS A 30 14.47 -11.99 -6.22
CA LYS A 30 14.31 -12.05 -7.68
C LYS A 30 14.80 -10.77 -8.37
N PHE A 31 14.74 -9.64 -7.68
CA PHE A 31 15.00 -8.31 -8.21
C PHE A 31 15.86 -7.51 -7.22
N SER A 32 17.05 -7.99 -6.90
CA SER A 32 17.93 -7.41 -5.87
C SER A 32 18.34 -5.96 -6.13
N ASP A 33 18.40 -5.57 -7.40
CA ASP A 33 18.94 -4.27 -7.82
C ASP A 33 17.83 -3.29 -8.22
N MET A 34 16.57 -3.72 -8.17
CA MET A 34 15.42 -2.89 -8.54
C MET A 34 14.80 -2.27 -7.30
N PRO A 35 14.71 -0.94 -7.21
CA PRO A 35 14.01 -0.29 -6.12
C PRO A 35 12.50 -0.57 -6.19
N ALA A 36 11.84 -0.55 -5.03
CA ALA A 36 10.43 -0.89 -4.93
C ALA A 36 9.65 0.07 -4.02
N ILE A 37 8.38 0.29 -4.34
CA ILE A 37 7.41 0.87 -3.42
C ILE A 37 6.52 -0.27 -2.92
N VAL A 38 6.35 -0.39 -1.61
CA VAL A 38 5.45 -1.36 -0.99
C VAL A 38 4.24 -0.63 -0.43
N ILE A 39 3.04 -1.10 -0.79
CA ILE A 39 1.79 -0.48 -0.37
C ILE A 39 0.99 -1.48 0.45
N GLN A 40 0.70 -1.10 1.68
CA GLN A 40 -0.14 -1.88 2.57
C GLN A 40 -1.56 -1.31 2.56
N TRP A 41 -2.46 -1.98 1.86
CA TRP A 41 -3.85 -1.58 1.79
C TRP A 41 -4.58 -1.88 3.10
N ASN A 42 -5.11 -0.84 3.75
CA ASN A 42 -6.07 -1.00 4.83
C ASN A 42 -7.50 -0.90 4.30
N ASN A 43 -8.14 -2.03 3.96
CA ASN A 43 -9.52 -2.05 3.47
C ASN A 43 -10.52 -1.38 4.44
N GLY A 44 -10.22 -1.31 5.74
CA GLY A 44 -11.03 -0.59 6.73
C GLY A 44 -10.82 0.93 6.65
N GLY A 45 -9.58 1.39 6.43
CA GLY A 45 -9.23 2.82 6.32
C GLY A 45 -9.48 3.44 4.95
N PHE A 46 -9.76 2.63 3.92
CA PHE A 46 -10.31 3.10 2.63
C PHE A 46 -11.84 3.22 2.64
N ASN A 47 -12.50 2.79 3.71
CA ASN A 47 -13.95 2.69 3.82
C ASN A 47 -14.49 3.59 4.94
N ASP A 48 -14.05 4.85 4.98
CA ASP A 48 -14.48 5.77 6.04
C ASP A 48 -15.90 6.31 5.84
N VAL A 49 -16.47 6.18 4.63
CA VAL A 49 -17.78 6.76 4.28
C VAL A 49 -18.71 5.72 3.64
N PRO A 50 -19.83 5.34 4.28
CA PRO A 50 -20.75 4.31 3.79
C PRO A 50 -21.34 4.57 2.39
N ILE A 51 -21.55 5.84 2.03
CA ILE A 51 -22.14 6.23 0.73
C ILE A 51 -21.14 6.16 -0.43
N SER A 52 -19.86 5.95 -0.16
CA SER A 52 -18.79 5.89 -1.17
C SER A 52 -17.77 4.82 -0.78
N PRO A 53 -18.19 3.54 -0.81
CA PRO A 53 -17.32 2.43 -0.41
C PRO A 53 -16.09 2.36 -1.32
N ASN A 54 -14.97 1.97 -0.73
CA ASN A 54 -13.64 1.76 -1.32
C ASN A 54 -12.91 3.05 -1.74
N ASN A 55 -13.46 4.22 -1.42
CA ASN A 55 -12.82 5.50 -1.67
C ASN A 55 -12.34 6.12 -0.35
N ARG A 56 -11.06 6.49 -0.29
CA ARG A 56 -10.49 7.25 0.83
C ARG A 56 -11.32 8.51 1.07
N ASN A 57 -11.70 8.76 2.31
CA ASN A 57 -12.55 9.90 2.72
C ASN A 57 -13.88 10.03 1.94
N GLY A 58 -14.33 8.96 1.27
CA GLY A 58 -15.53 8.96 0.42
C GLY A 58 -15.39 9.74 -0.90
N ILE A 59 -14.19 10.20 -1.28
CA ILE A 59 -13.98 11.00 -2.49
C ILE A 59 -13.82 10.08 -3.71
N ALA A 60 -14.73 10.21 -4.67
CA ALA A 60 -14.70 9.41 -5.90
C ALA A 60 -13.33 9.51 -6.61
N GLY A 61 -12.74 8.35 -6.90
CA GLY A 61 -11.44 8.26 -7.57
C GLY A 61 -10.23 8.18 -6.63
N GLN A 62 -10.41 8.34 -5.31
CA GLN A 62 -9.34 8.11 -4.32
C GLN A 62 -9.34 6.66 -3.82
N ASN A 63 -9.12 5.70 -4.73
CA ASN A 63 -9.21 4.27 -4.43
C ASN A 63 -7.95 3.49 -4.80
N LYS A 64 -7.90 2.22 -4.41
CA LYS A 64 -6.79 1.29 -4.70
C LYS A 64 -6.42 1.29 -6.19
N ASN A 65 -7.39 1.19 -7.09
CA ASN A 65 -7.13 1.17 -8.53
C ASN A 65 -6.49 2.47 -9.04
N ALA A 66 -6.87 3.63 -8.50
CA ALA A 66 -6.28 4.89 -8.91
C ALA A 66 -4.78 4.96 -8.58
N ILE A 67 -4.36 4.45 -7.42
CA ILE A 67 -2.94 4.37 -7.06
C ILE A 67 -2.19 3.34 -7.92
N ILE A 68 -2.77 2.16 -8.12
CA ILE A 68 -2.16 1.13 -8.99
C ILE A 68 -1.92 1.72 -10.38
N ASN A 69 -2.95 2.32 -10.97
CA ASN A 69 -2.87 2.94 -12.29
C ASN A 69 -1.81 4.05 -12.33
N PHE A 70 -1.75 4.89 -11.29
CA PHE A 70 -0.73 5.93 -11.17
C PHE A 70 0.68 5.34 -11.18
N LEU A 71 0.95 4.32 -10.37
CA LEU A 71 2.28 3.69 -10.28
C LEU A 71 2.67 3.03 -11.60
N THR A 72 1.75 2.26 -12.19
CA THR A 72 2.01 1.60 -13.48
C THR A 72 2.21 2.59 -14.62
N ALA A 73 1.48 3.73 -14.62
CA ALA A 73 1.66 4.80 -15.59
C ALA A 73 3.02 5.50 -15.44
N ASN A 74 3.59 5.49 -14.23
CA ASN A 74 4.94 5.98 -13.94
C ASN A 74 6.03 4.90 -14.12
N GLY A 75 5.72 3.81 -14.83
CA GLY A 75 6.69 2.79 -15.21
C GLY A 75 6.96 1.72 -14.15
N ALA A 76 6.15 1.64 -13.10
CA ALA A 76 6.27 0.58 -12.12
C ALA A 76 5.76 -0.76 -12.67
N VAL A 77 6.48 -1.84 -12.39
CA VAL A 77 6.00 -3.21 -12.60
C VAL A 77 5.21 -3.63 -11.36
N ASN A 78 3.92 -3.90 -11.55
CA ASN A 78 3.03 -4.34 -10.47
C ASN A 78 3.28 -5.82 -10.11
N TYR A 79 3.59 -6.07 -8.84
CA TYR A 79 3.73 -7.39 -8.26
C TYR A 79 2.70 -7.57 -7.11
N HIS A 80 1.67 -8.36 -7.39
CA HIS A 80 0.57 -8.69 -6.47
C HIS A 80 -0.19 -7.48 -5.90
N ASP A 81 -0.32 -6.39 -6.66
CA ASP A 81 -0.95 -5.13 -6.25
C ASP A 81 -0.36 -4.52 -4.97
N THR A 82 0.82 -4.98 -4.55
CA THR A 82 1.36 -4.71 -3.21
C THR A 82 2.78 -4.20 -3.31
N VAL A 83 3.58 -4.77 -4.22
CA VAL A 83 4.96 -4.36 -4.46
C VAL A 83 5.07 -3.83 -5.88
N PHE A 84 5.61 -2.63 -6.03
CA PHE A 84 5.74 -1.93 -7.30
C PHE A 84 7.20 -1.68 -7.57
N LEU A 85 7.76 -2.41 -8.55
CA LEU A 85 9.17 -2.38 -8.87
C LEU A 85 9.47 -1.28 -9.89
N PHE A 86 10.57 -0.57 -9.70
CA PHE A 86 11.05 0.45 -10.61
C PHE A 86 12.37 0.02 -11.23
N ARG A 87 12.64 0.53 -12.43
CA ARG A 87 13.87 0.19 -13.16
C ARG A 87 15.13 0.67 -12.43
N ASP A 88 15.07 1.84 -11.81
CA ASP A 88 16.19 2.49 -11.14
C ASP A 88 15.71 3.49 -10.08
N GLY A 89 16.65 3.97 -9.25
CA GLY A 89 16.38 4.92 -8.18
C GLY A 89 15.73 6.24 -8.66
N PRO A 90 16.22 6.87 -9.75
CA PRO A 90 15.61 8.07 -10.30
C PRO A 90 14.15 7.89 -10.74
N ALA A 91 13.78 6.74 -11.33
CA ALA A 91 12.39 6.45 -11.69
C ALA A 91 11.48 6.37 -10.45
N LEU A 92 11.95 5.69 -9.39
CA LEU A 92 11.24 5.64 -8.12
C LEU A 92 11.09 7.04 -7.50
N ALA A 93 12.19 7.80 -7.39
CA ALA A 93 12.17 9.12 -6.78
C ALA A 93 11.23 10.09 -7.51
N THR A 94 11.22 10.03 -8.85
CA THR A 94 10.30 10.81 -9.68
C THR A 94 8.84 10.43 -9.41
N CYS A 95 8.56 9.12 -9.34
CA CYS A 95 7.21 8.62 -9.05
C CYS A 95 6.76 9.05 -7.65
N GLU A 96 7.61 8.90 -6.64
CA GLU A 96 7.35 9.28 -5.25
C GLU A 96 7.05 10.78 -5.11
N HIS A 97 7.83 11.62 -5.79
CA HIS A 97 7.62 13.07 -5.80
C HIS A 97 6.24 13.43 -6.33
N ASN A 98 5.82 12.76 -7.42
CA ASN A 98 4.55 13.00 -8.09
C ASN A 98 3.35 12.28 -7.46
N LEU A 99 3.56 11.51 -6.38
CA LEU A 99 2.45 10.81 -5.71
C LEU A 99 1.35 11.80 -5.32
N PRO A 100 0.07 11.44 -5.56
CA PRO A 100 -1.03 12.29 -5.14
C PRO A 100 -1.01 12.50 -3.62
N GLN A 101 -1.26 13.73 -3.18
CA GLN A 101 -1.19 14.09 -1.76
C GLN A 101 -2.11 13.24 -0.88
N TRP A 102 -3.24 12.80 -1.42
CA TRP A 102 -4.20 11.95 -0.71
C TRP A 102 -3.68 10.53 -0.44
N VAL A 103 -2.56 10.10 -1.03
CA VAL A 103 -1.93 8.78 -0.77
C VAL A 103 -1.02 8.82 0.45
N ARG A 104 -0.47 10.00 0.77
CA ARG A 104 0.48 10.18 1.88
C ARG A 104 -0.21 10.03 3.25
N HIS A 105 0.61 9.98 4.29
CA HIS A 105 0.17 10.00 5.69
C HIS A 105 -0.81 11.16 5.92
N GLN A 106 -1.90 10.87 6.62
CA GLN A 106 -2.83 11.88 7.09
C GLN A 106 -3.01 11.70 8.59
N THR A 107 -2.87 12.77 9.35
CA THR A 107 -3.04 12.74 10.80
C THR A 107 -4.39 12.12 11.15
N ALA A 108 -4.38 11.15 12.06
CA ALA A 108 -5.55 10.38 12.52
C ALA A 108 -6.16 9.39 11.50
N ILE A 109 -5.61 9.24 10.29
CA ILE A 109 -6.02 8.21 9.32
C ILE A 109 -4.87 7.21 9.18
N PRO A 110 -5.10 5.89 9.33
CA PRO A 110 -4.07 4.87 9.18
C PRO A 110 -3.32 5.00 7.85
N ASP A 111 -1.99 4.84 7.89
CA ASP A 111 -1.15 4.94 6.70
C ASP A 111 -1.51 3.94 5.61
N ILE A 112 -1.40 4.41 4.37
CA ILE A 112 -1.68 3.64 3.15
C ILE A 112 -0.38 3.08 2.53
N MET A 113 0.76 3.73 2.78
CA MET A 113 2.02 3.42 2.10
C MET A 113 3.19 3.40 3.09
N TRP A 114 4.03 2.37 3.01
CA TRP A 114 5.31 2.28 3.72
C TRP A 114 6.41 2.08 2.68
N MET A 115 7.27 3.08 2.48
CA MET A 115 8.50 2.92 1.72
C MET A 115 9.53 2.17 2.57
N ILE A 116 10.16 1.15 1.97
CA ILE A 116 11.29 0.40 2.55
C ILE A 116 12.51 0.60 1.66
#